data_AF-A0A0N9ZPJ5-F1
#
_entry.id   AF-A0A0N9ZPJ5-F1
#
_cell.length_a   1.000
_cell.length_b   1.000
_cell.length_c   1.000
_cell.angle_alpha   90.00
_cell.angle_beta   90.00
_cell.angle_gamma   90.00
#
_symmetry.space_group_name_H-M   'P 1'
#
loop_
_entity.id
_entity.type
_entity.pdbx_description
1 polymer ?
#
loop_
_entity_poly.entity_id
_entity_poly.type
_entity_poly.pdbx_seq_one_letter_code
_entity_poly.pdbx_strand_id
1 'polypeptide(L)'
;MTGSARDKEATMLECCALIATGALEAPRTPAEANVCRVAGMILGRHLQDARQRLAQSAAVYFSAHPDELLESADTVRRGWISNLPRLRDRLERRLREAGQGASP
;
A
#
# COMPACT_ATOMS: atom_id res chain seq x y z
N MET A 1 9.42 22.19 7.04
CA MET A 1 9.26 21.11 8.03
C MET A 1 9.50 19.79 7.32
N THR A 2 10.66 19.17 7.53
CA THR A 2 11.03 17.88 6.93
C THR A 2 10.27 16.78 7.65
N GLY A 3 9.15 16.32 7.08
CA GLY A 3 8.50 15.08 7.51
C GLY A 3 9.56 13.97 7.51
N SER A 4 9.85 13.44 8.70
CA SER A 4 10.84 12.37 8.87
C SER A 4 10.48 11.17 7.98
N ALA A 5 11.44 10.34 7.59
CA ALA A 5 11.15 9.12 6.82
C ALA A 5 10.04 8.25 7.46
N ARG A 6 9.89 8.32 8.80
CA ARG A 6 8.80 7.67 9.54
C ARG A 6 7.42 8.25 9.24
N ASP A 7 7.33 9.55 9.03
CA ASP A 7 6.09 10.29 8.73
C ASP A 7 5.60 9.97 7.31
N LYS A 8 6.55 9.95 6.35
CA LYS A 8 6.28 9.48 4.98
C LYS A 8 5.78 8.04 4.96
N GLU A 9 6.48 7.15 5.66
CA GLU A 9 6.08 5.74 5.76
C GLU A 9 4.72 5.56 6.44
N ALA A 10 4.42 6.36 7.47
CA ALA A 10 3.11 6.34 8.13
C ALA A 10 1.98 6.74 7.17
N THR A 11 2.20 7.80 6.38
CA THR A 11 1.24 8.25 5.35
C THR A 11 1.01 7.17 4.30
N MET A 12 2.07 6.53 3.80
CA MET A 12 1.95 5.44 2.81
C MET A 12 1.20 4.24 3.40
N LEU A 13 1.49 3.88 4.65
CA LEU A 13 0.82 2.79 5.35
C LEU A 13 -0.67 3.09 5.55
N GLU A 14 -1.00 4.32 5.95
CA GLU A 14 -2.38 4.76 6.12
C GLU A 14 -3.16 4.71 4.80
N CYS A 15 -2.59 5.22 3.71
CA CYS A 15 -3.21 5.13 2.39
C CYS A 15 -3.48 3.68 1.98
N CYS A 16 -2.49 2.79 2.15
CA CYS A 16 -2.68 1.36 1.86
C CYS A 16 -3.80 0.75 2.72
N ALA A 17 -3.87 1.09 4.01
CA ALA A 17 -4.91 0.58 4.89
C ALA A 17 -6.30 1.07 4.47
N LEU A 18 -6.45 2.36 4.14
CA LEU A 18 -7.72 2.93 3.70
C LEU A 18 -8.22 2.31 2.38
N ILE A 19 -7.32 2.07 1.43
CA ILE A 19 -7.67 1.41 0.17
C ILE A 19 -8.04 -0.06 0.40
N ALA A 20 -7.23 -0.76 1.21
CA ALA A 20 -7.52 -2.14 1.56
C ALA A 20 -8.86 -2.30 2.32
N THR A 21 -9.28 -1.29 3.08
CA THR A 21 -10.60 -1.23 3.73
C THR A 21 -11.73 -0.70 2.86
N GLY A 22 -11.43 -0.22 1.66
CA GLY A 22 -12.42 0.42 0.79
C GLY A 22 -12.89 1.78 1.30
N ALA A 23 -12.21 2.35 2.31
CA ALA A 23 -12.45 3.72 2.76
C ALA A 23 -11.87 4.77 1.81
N LEU A 24 -10.91 4.37 0.97
CA LEU A 24 -10.37 5.16 -0.13
C LEU A 24 -10.44 4.35 -1.43
N GLU A 25 -10.94 4.97 -2.50
CA GLU A 25 -11.13 4.27 -3.78
C GLU A 25 -9.83 4.15 -4.59
N ALA A 26 -8.98 5.19 -4.57
CA ALA A 26 -7.77 5.24 -5.38
C ALA A 26 -6.63 6.01 -4.68
N PRO A 27 -5.36 5.66 -4.97
CA PRO A 27 -4.22 6.46 -4.55
C PRO A 27 -4.26 7.84 -5.22
N ARG A 28 -3.79 8.87 -4.52
CA ARG A 28 -3.79 10.26 -4.99
C ARG A 28 -2.45 10.71 -5.57
N THR A 29 -1.40 9.95 -5.31
CA THR A 29 -0.03 10.28 -5.71
C THR A 29 0.68 9.06 -6.30
N PRO A 30 1.72 9.26 -7.12
CA PRO A 30 2.49 8.14 -7.67
C PRO A 30 3.18 7.32 -6.58
N ALA A 31 3.56 7.98 -5.47
CA ALA A 31 4.14 7.30 -4.32
C ALA A 31 3.14 6.32 -3.70
N GLU A 32 1.92 6.77 -3.43
CA GLU A 32 0.85 5.92 -2.89
C GLU A 32 0.52 4.77 -3.84
N ALA A 33 0.38 5.03 -5.14
CA ALA A 33 0.04 4.01 -6.13
C ALA A 33 1.08 2.90 -6.21
N ASN A 34 2.37 3.27 -6.24
CA ASN A 34 3.45 2.31 -6.28
C ASN A 34 3.55 1.50 -4.97
N VAL A 35 3.35 2.13 -3.81
CA VAL A 35 3.34 1.42 -2.53
C VAL A 35 2.12 0.49 -2.43
N CYS A 36 0.94 0.90 -2.91
CA CYS A 36 -0.26 0.05 -2.95
C CYS A 36 -0.04 -1.19 -3.83
N ARG A 37 0.53 -1.01 -5.03
CA ARG A 37 0.90 -2.12 -5.93
C ARG A 37 1.79 -3.13 -5.22
N VAL A 38 2.87 -2.67 -4.60
CA VAL A 38 3.83 -3.51 -3.89
C VAL A 38 3.19 -4.18 -2.66
N ALA A 39 2.37 -3.46 -1.91
CA ALA A 39 1.62 -4.00 -0.77
C ALA A 39 0.71 -5.16 -1.20
N GLY A 40 -0.02 -5.01 -2.31
CA GLY A 40 -0.86 -6.08 -2.87
C GLY A 40 -0.08 -7.34 -3.28
N MET A 41 1.19 -7.20 -3.67
CA MET A 41 2.06 -8.35 -4.00
C MET A 41 2.49 -9.12 -2.74
N ILE A 42 2.87 -8.41 -1.68
CA ILE A 42 3.55 -8.98 -0.50
C ILE A 42 2.61 -9.45 0.64
N LEU A 43 1.37 -8.99 0.68
CA LEU A 43 0.41 -9.35 1.73
C LEU A 43 0.13 -10.86 1.79
N GLY A 44 -0.21 -11.42 2.96
CA GLY A 44 -0.56 -12.83 3.07
C GLY A 44 -1.79 -13.25 2.25
N ARG A 45 -1.87 -14.53 1.87
CA ARG A 45 -3.02 -15.10 1.13
C ARG A 45 -4.34 -15.04 1.89
N HIS A 46 -4.33 -14.87 3.21
CA HIS A 46 -5.53 -14.72 4.04
C HIS A 46 -6.23 -13.37 3.85
N LEU A 47 -5.58 -12.42 3.16
CA LEU A 47 -6.07 -11.07 2.89
C LEU A 47 -6.35 -10.86 1.39
N GLN A 48 -6.95 -11.84 0.71
CA GLN A 48 -7.22 -11.76 -0.74
C GLN A 48 -7.99 -10.48 -1.12
N ASP A 49 -9.02 -10.16 -0.34
CA ASP A 49 -9.84 -8.95 -0.49
C ASP A 49 -9.02 -7.65 -0.48
N ALA A 50 -8.13 -7.51 0.50
CA ALA A 50 -7.24 -6.35 0.61
C ALA A 50 -6.22 -6.32 -0.54
N ARG A 51 -5.66 -7.49 -0.90
CA ARG A 51 -4.72 -7.64 -2.01
C ARG A 51 -5.34 -7.19 -3.33
N GLN A 52 -6.55 -7.64 -3.61
CA GLN A 52 -7.27 -7.29 -4.84
C GLN A 52 -7.59 -5.80 -4.88
N ARG A 53 -8.09 -5.21 -3.78
CA ARG A 53 -8.36 -3.76 -3.70
C ARG A 53 -7.12 -2.92 -3.97
N LEU A 54 -6.00 -3.26 -3.33
CA LEU A 54 -4.71 -2.57 -3.52
C LEU A 54 -4.17 -2.70 -4.95
N ALA A 55 -4.26 -3.89 -5.54
CA ALA A 55 -3.81 -4.12 -6.91
C ALA A 55 -4.70 -3.38 -7.92
N GLN A 56 -6.02 -3.43 -7.73
CA GLN A 56 -7.00 -2.78 -8.61
C GLN A 56 -6.86 -1.26 -8.56
N SER A 57 -6.76 -0.66 -7.37
CA SER A 57 -6.63 0.79 -7.24
C SER A 57 -5.34 1.31 -7.86
N ALA A 58 -4.22 0.58 -7.70
CA ALA A 58 -2.96 0.89 -8.35
C ALA A 58 -3.08 0.76 -9.89
N ALA A 59 -3.74 -0.30 -10.38
CA ALA A 59 -3.94 -0.49 -11.82
C ALA A 59 -4.78 0.63 -12.44
N VAL A 60 -5.83 1.09 -11.75
CA VAL A 60 -6.65 2.24 -12.18
C VAL A 60 -5.80 3.50 -12.29
N TYR A 61 -4.95 3.77 -11.29
CA TYR A 61 -4.06 4.92 -11.31
C TYR A 61 -3.06 4.87 -12.47
N PHE A 62 -2.37 3.74 -12.65
CA PHE A 62 -1.38 3.59 -13.72
C PHE A 62 -1.99 3.49 -15.12
N SER A 63 -3.28 3.15 -15.24
CA SER A 63 -3.99 3.26 -16.52
C SER A 63 -4.09 4.71 -16.99
N ALA A 64 -4.15 5.68 -16.07
CA ALA A 64 -4.13 7.10 -16.39
C ALA A 64 -2.71 7.68 -16.45
N HIS A 65 -1.78 7.11 -15.66
CA HIS A 65 -0.40 7.59 -15.51
C HIS A 65 0.63 6.46 -15.68
N PRO A 66 0.80 5.88 -16.89
CA PRO A 66 1.67 4.72 -17.09
C PRO A 66 3.15 5.03 -16.83
N ASP A 67 3.61 6.25 -17.10
CA ASP A 67 5.01 6.68 -16.93
C ASP A 67 5.44 6.81 -15.46
N GLU A 68 4.48 6.81 -14.53
CA GLU A 68 4.74 6.93 -13.09
C GLU A 68 4.90 5.56 -12.40
N LEU A 69 4.75 4.47 -13.16
CA LEU A 69 4.97 3.12 -12.68
C LEU A 69 6.45 2.88 -12.45
N LEU A 70 6.80 2.45 -11.23
CA LEU A 70 8.18 2.16 -10.84
C LEU A 70 8.36 0.68 -10.54
N GLU A 71 9.61 0.21 -10.66
CA GLU A 71 9.98 -1.09 -10.15
C GLU A 71 9.82 -1.15 -8.63
N SER A 72 9.51 -2.34 -8.10
CA SER A 72 9.27 -2.52 -6.67
C SER A 72 10.49 -2.09 -5.84
N ALA A 73 11.70 -2.29 -6.34
CA ALA A 73 12.94 -1.87 -5.68
C ALA A 73 13.07 -0.34 -5.54
N ASP A 74 12.55 0.43 -6.50
CA ASP A 74 12.64 1.88 -6.49
C ASP A 74 11.74 2.52 -5.44
N THR A 75 10.65 1.86 -5.04
CA THR A 75 9.78 2.34 -3.94
C THR A 75 10.52 2.41 -2.60
N VAL A 76 11.43 1.46 -2.36
CA VAL A 76 12.32 1.44 -1.19
C VAL A 76 13.43 2.47 -1.35
N ARG A 77 14.08 2.54 -2.52
CA ARG A 77 15.17 3.50 -2.78
C ARG A 77 14.74 4.96 -2.65
N ARG A 78 13.50 5.29 -3.02
CA ARG A 78 12.91 6.62 -2.86
C ARG A 78 12.58 6.99 -1.42
N GLY A 79 12.69 6.03 -0.48
CA GLY A 79 12.45 6.26 0.94
C GLY A 79 10.98 6.46 1.31
N TRP A 80 10.05 6.02 0.46
CA TRP A 80 8.61 6.02 0.79
C TRP A 80 8.27 4.94 1.81
N ILE A 81 9.01 3.84 1.76
CA ILE A 81 8.95 2.74 2.72
C ILE A 81 10.37 2.34 3.11
N SER A 82 10.55 1.89 4.35
CA SER A 82 11.88 1.50 4.81
C SER A 82 12.33 0.17 4.22
N ASN A 83 11.41 -0.80 4.15
CA ASN A 83 11.59 -2.10 3.51
C ASN A 83 10.22 -2.80 3.35
N LEU A 84 10.20 -3.85 2.52
CA LEU A 84 8.98 -4.61 2.23
C LEU A 84 8.46 -5.42 3.42
N PRO A 85 9.29 -6.18 4.17
CA PRO A 85 8.78 -6.99 5.29
C PRO A 85 8.07 -6.15 6.35
N ARG A 86 8.65 -5.00 6.73
CA ARG A 86 8.08 -4.07 7.72
C ARG A 86 6.76 -3.46 7.25
N LEU A 87 6.65 -3.12 5.96
CA LEU A 87 5.40 -2.65 5.37
C LEU A 87 4.32 -3.74 5.51
N ARG A 88 4.64 -4.98 5.12
CA ARG A 88 3.73 -6.12 5.24
C ARG A 88 3.28 -6.32 6.69
N ASP A 89 4.19 -6.48 7.64
CA ASP A 89 3.83 -6.76 9.04
C ASP A 89 2.94 -5.66 9.63
N ARG A 90 3.22 -4.39 9.32
CA ARG A 90 2.42 -3.25 9.78
C ARG A 90 1.04 -3.21 9.13
N LEU A 91 0.97 -3.47 7.82
CA LEU A 91 -0.29 -3.45 7.09
C LEU A 91 -1.17 -4.63 7.50
N GLU A 92 -0.61 -5.84 7.63
CA GLU A 92 -1.34 -7.00 8.13
C GLU A 92 -1.90 -6.76 9.53
N ARG A 93 -1.11 -6.16 10.44
CA ARG A 93 -1.59 -5.80 11.77
C ARG A 93 -2.77 -4.82 11.70
N ARG A 94 -2.67 -3.76 10.87
CA ARG A 94 -3.74 -2.78 10.68
C ARG A 94 -5.01 -3.39 10.10
N LEU A 95 -4.87 -4.33 9.18
CA LEU A 95 -6.02 -5.01 8.57
C LEU A 95 -6.68 -5.99 9.56
N ARG A 96 -5.90 -6.65 10.42
CA ARG A 96 -6.45 -7.45 11.53
C ARG A 96 -7.20 -6.58 12.53
N GLU A 97 -6.64 -5.44 12.91
CA GLU A 97 -7.30 -4.44 13.79
C GLU A 97 -8.60 -3.91 13.17
N ALA A 98 -8.63 -3.73 11.84
CA ALA A 98 -9.83 -3.33 11.09
C ALA A 98 -10.83 -4.48 10.85
N GLY A 99 -10.58 -5.69 11.36
CA GLY A 99 -11.49 -6.83 11.26
C GLY A 99 -11.37 -7.66 9.97
N GLN A 100 -10.43 -7.35 9.07
CA GLN A 100 -10.25 -8.06 7.80
C GLN A 100 -9.51 -9.41 7.89
N GLY A 101 -9.26 -9.90 9.10
CA GLY A 101 -8.65 -11.21 9.35
C GLY A 101 -9.57 -12.19 10.06
N ALA A 102 -10.85 -11.84 10.26
CA ALA A 102 -11.83 -12.70 10.89
C ALA A 102 -12.89 -13.12 9.86
N SER A 103 -12.66 -14.26 9.23
CA SER A 103 -13.74 -15.19 8.93
C SER A 103 -13.36 -16.57 9.51
N PRO A 104 -14.32 -17.28 10.12
CA PRO A 104 -14.11 -18.49 10.92
C PRO A 104 -13.52 -19.67 10.14
#